data_AF-A0A1W1VJX1-F1
#
_entry.id   AF-A0A1W1VJX1-F1
#
_cell.length_a   1.000
_cell.length_b   1.000
_cell.length_c   1.000
_cell.angle_alpha   90.00
_cell.angle_beta   90.00
_cell.angle_gamma   90.00
#
_symmetry.space_group_name_H-M   'P 1'
#
loop_
_entity.id
_entity.type
_entity.pdbx_description
1 polymer ?
#
loop_
_entity_poly.entity_id
_entity_poly.type
_entity_poly.pdbx_seq_one_letter_code
_entity_poly.pdbx_strand_id
1 'polypeptide(L)'
;MVGRSASPSTGAPSIALATEGLGGIYQGLLPCADCAGIETVLYLYPDSTYMERRTYLDQPKEGNNDQVSSGRWAQVSANLVRLTRRSAAGPTDYRMRPRALQQLDLDGQEITGDLAERYVLAQVGSF
;
A
#
# COMPACT_ATOMS: atom_id res chain seq x y z
N MET A 1 -50.51 1.09 -26.81
CA MET A 1 -49.93 -0.03 -26.01
C MET A 1 -48.93 -0.68 -26.93
N VAL A 2 -47.62 -0.57 -26.78
CA VAL A 2 -46.68 -1.04 -25.74
C VAL A 2 -45.33 -0.40 -26.12
N GLY A 3 -44.36 -0.05 -25.28
CA GLY A 3 -44.17 -0.11 -23.85
C GLY A 3 -42.96 0.80 -23.57
N ARG A 4 -42.99 1.47 -22.43
CA ARG A 4 -41.84 2.18 -21.86
C ARG A 4 -40.93 1.13 -21.22
N SER A 5 -39.67 1.54 -21.01
CA SER A 5 -38.65 0.91 -20.15
C SER A 5 -37.68 -0.04 -20.84
N ALA A 6 -36.42 0.41 -20.95
CA ALA A 6 -35.36 -0.07 -20.06
C ALA A 6 -34.04 0.69 -20.31
N SER A 7 -33.55 1.35 -19.27
CA SER A 7 -32.10 1.45 -18.97
C SER A 7 -31.92 0.82 -17.57
N PRO A 8 -30.70 0.43 -17.10
CA PRO A 8 -29.37 0.61 -17.70
C PRO A 8 -28.42 -0.63 -17.64
N SER A 9 -27.29 -0.50 -18.35
CA SER A 9 -25.93 -1.03 -18.05
C SER A 9 -25.76 -2.43 -17.43
N THR A 10 -25.47 -3.40 -18.30
CA THR A 10 -24.81 -4.66 -17.94
C THR A 10 -23.29 -4.46 -17.92
N GLY A 11 -22.63 -4.75 -16.80
CA GLY A 11 -21.23 -5.19 -16.82
C GLY A 11 -20.26 -4.57 -15.82
N ALA A 12 -20.43 -4.86 -14.53
CA ALA A 12 -19.34 -5.29 -13.65
C ALA A 12 -19.95 -5.84 -12.36
N PRO A 13 -19.48 -6.97 -11.81
CA PRO A 13 -19.71 -7.26 -10.40
C PRO A 13 -18.88 -6.25 -9.61
N SER A 14 -19.47 -5.10 -9.26
CA SER A 14 -18.91 -4.20 -8.25
C SER A 14 -19.12 -4.82 -6.88
N ILE A 15 -18.40 -5.91 -6.60
CA ILE A 15 -18.06 -6.27 -5.23
C ILE A 15 -16.76 -5.54 -4.89
N ALA A 16 -16.75 -4.22 -5.06
CA ALA A 16 -15.93 -3.39 -4.21
C ALA A 16 -16.72 -3.32 -2.90
N LEU A 17 -16.58 -4.35 -2.07
CA LEU A 17 -16.76 -4.17 -0.63
C LEU A 17 -15.88 -2.99 -0.31
N ALA A 18 -16.52 -1.85 -0.11
CA ALA A 18 -15.85 -0.60 0.06
C ALA A 18 -14.85 -0.82 1.19
N THR A 19 -13.58 -0.64 0.86
CA THR A 19 -12.55 -0.52 1.87
C THR A 19 -12.75 0.82 2.56
N GLU A 20 -13.85 0.95 3.29
CA GLU A 20 -14.25 2.14 4.03
C GLU A 20 -13.28 2.27 5.22
N GLY A 21 -12.09 2.81 4.96
CA GLY A 21 -11.15 3.21 6.01
C GLY A 21 -9.66 3.04 5.70
N LEU A 22 -9.25 2.20 4.73
CA LEU A 22 -7.82 2.06 4.37
C LEU A 22 -7.40 2.88 3.15
N GLY A 23 -8.36 3.37 2.37
CA GLY A 23 -8.05 4.28 1.27
C GLY A 23 -7.38 5.53 1.83
N GLY A 24 -6.12 5.77 1.47
CA GLY A 24 -5.38 6.91 1.99
C GLY A 24 -3.92 6.97 1.59
N ILE A 25 -3.23 7.92 2.23
CA ILE A 25 -1.82 8.20 2.03
C ILE A 25 -1.12 7.85 3.34
N TYR A 26 -0.11 6.99 3.24
CA TYR A 26 0.71 6.55 4.35
C TYR A 26 2.16 6.95 4.09
N GLN A 27 2.84 7.46 5.11
CA GLN A 27 4.22 7.90 5.00
C GLN A 27 5.03 7.42 6.21
N GLY A 28 6.28 7.04 5.98
CA GLY A 28 7.22 6.69 7.04
C GLY A 28 8.65 6.67 6.53
N LEU A 29 9.59 6.68 7.47
CA LEU A 29 11.02 6.55 7.18
C LEU A 29 11.47 5.17 7.62
N LEU A 30 11.59 4.25 6.65
CA LEU A 30 12.01 2.88 6.92
C LEU A 30 13.53 2.83 7.15
N PRO A 31 14.01 1.97 8.07
CA PRO A 31 15.43 1.81 8.29
C PRO A 31 16.09 1.16 7.08
N CYS A 32 17.26 1.66 6.73
CA CYS A 32 18.10 1.12 5.67
C CYS A 32 19.37 0.57 6.31
N ALA A 33 19.79 -0.64 5.93
CA ALA A 33 20.98 -1.26 6.51
C ALA A 33 22.27 -0.50 6.13
N ASP A 34 22.28 0.13 4.95
CA ASP A 34 23.47 0.71 4.32
C ASP A 34 23.27 2.19 3.95
N CYS A 35 22.17 2.81 4.38
CA CYS A 35 21.85 4.19 4.05
C CYS A 35 21.13 4.91 5.19
N ALA A 36 20.98 6.24 5.13
CA ALA A 36 20.41 7.02 6.23
C ALA A 36 18.93 6.69 6.50
N GLY A 37 18.23 6.17 5.50
CA GLY A 37 16.84 5.74 5.59
C GLY A 37 16.17 5.68 4.22
N ILE A 38 14.97 5.11 4.18
CA ILE A 38 14.14 5.04 2.97
C ILE A 38 12.83 5.76 3.27
N GLU A 39 12.68 6.98 2.73
CA GLU A 39 11.40 7.67 2.81
C GLU A 39 10.40 6.93 1.94
N THR A 40 9.33 6.42 2.54
CA THR A 40 8.32 5.62 1.86
C THR A 40 6.98 6.34 1.92
N VAL A 41 6.38 6.55 0.76
CA VAL A 41 5.02 7.09 0.61
C VAL A 41 4.18 6.07 -0.13
N LEU A 42 3.14 5.57 0.53
CA LEU A 42 2.21 4.57 0.01
C LEU A 42 0.82 5.20 -0.16
N TYR A 43 0.34 5.19 -1.39
CA TYR A 43 -1.01 5.60 -1.78
C TYR A 43 -1.85 4.35 -1.99
N LEU A 44 -2.89 4.16 -1.17
CA LEU A 44 -3.88 3.10 -1.34
C LEU A 44 -5.16 3.69 -1.93
N TYR A 45 -5.40 3.48 -3.21
CA TYR A 45 -6.57 4.01 -3.89
C TYR A 45 -7.79 3.10 -3.72
N PRO A 46 -9.02 3.65 -3.63
CA PRO A 46 -10.25 2.89 -3.39
C PRO A 46 -10.58 1.89 -4.51
N ASP A 47 -10.02 2.04 -5.72
CA ASP A 47 -10.15 1.08 -6.82
C ASP A 47 -9.27 -0.17 -6.66
N SER A 48 -8.70 -0.40 -5.48
CA SER A 48 -7.81 -1.53 -5.16
C SER A 48 -6.46 -1.49 -5.90
N THR A 49 -6.05 -0.31 -6.38
CA THR A 49 -4.70 -0.05 -6.88
C THR A 49 -3.89 0.75 -5.88
N TYR A 50 -2.56 0.59 -5.93
CA TYR A 50 -1.66 1.38 -5.09
C TYR A 50 -0.50 1.94 -5.90
N MET A 51 0.07 3.01 -5.36
CA MET A 51 1.35 3.55 -5.77
C MET A 51 2.25 3.67 -4.53
N GLU A 52 3.47 3.19 -4.63
CA GLU A 52 4.47 3.25 -3.57
C GLU A 52 5.69 3.99 -4.11
N ARG A 53 6.09 5.08 -3.46
CA ARG A 53 7.34 5.79 -3.74
C ARG A 53 8.30 5.56 -2.59
N ARG A 54 9.53 5.14 -2.91
CA ARG A 54 10.62 4.93 -1.96
C ARG A 54 11.81 5.79 -2.38
N THR A 55 12.23 6.69 -1.52
CA THR A 55 13.37 7.58 -1.76
C THR A 55 14.50 7.19 -0.82
N TYR A 56 15.60 6.72 -1.40
CA TYR A 56 16.77 6.25 -0.63
C TYR A 56 17.65 7.45 -0.27
N LEU A 57 17.77 7.74 1.03
CA LEU A 57 18.55 8.87 1.53
C LEU A 57 20.05 8.53 1.56
N ASP A 58 20.91 9.53 1.36
CA ASP A 58 22.38 9.43 1.39
C ASP A 58 23.04 8.48 0.38
N GLN A 59 22.33 8.06 -0.67
CA GLN A 59 22.97 7.40 -1.82
C GLN A 59 23.67 8.43 -2.72
N PRO A 60 24.88 8.15 -3.25
CA PRO A 60 25.58 9.05 -4.15
C PRO A 60 24.69 9.40 -5.34
N LYS A 61 24.55 10.70 -5.62
CA LYS A 61 23.63 11.33 -6.60
C LYS A 61 23.91 10.97 -8.07
N GLU A 62 24.53 9.83 -8.35
CA GLU A 62 24.84 9.38 -9.70
C GLU A 62 23.65 8.68 -10.39
N GLY A 63 22.47 8.64 -9.74
CA GLY A 63 21.25 8.07 -10.28
C GLY A 63 19.95 8.60 -9.64
N ASN A 64 18.81 8.11 -10.13
CA ASN A 64 17.50 8.39 -9.55
C ASN A 64 17.31 7.57 -8.26
N ASN A 65 17.39 8.22 -7.10
CA ASN A 65 17.21 7.59 -5.79
C ASN A 65 15.73 7.28 -5.49
N ASP A 66 14.81 7.70 -6.35
CA ASP A 66 13.39 7.44 -6.24
C ASP A 66 13.00 6.16 -6.99
N GLN A 67 12.53 5.18 -6.24
CA GLN A 67 11.87 3.99 -6.78
C GLN A 67 10.38 4.13 -6.65
N VAL A 68 9.67 4.10 -7.78
CA VAL A 68 8.21 4.10 -7.82
C VAL A 68 7.73 2.71 -8.24
N SER A 69 6.88 2.12 -7.40
CA SER A 69 6.21 0.85 -7.65
C SER A 69 4.71 1.06 -7.71
N SER A 70 4.04 0.27 -8.54
CA SER A 70 2.57 0.25 -8.61
C SER A 70 2.07 -1.17 -8.72
N GLY A 71 0.81 -1.36 -8.36
CA GLY A 71 0.22 -2.67 -8.32
C GLY A 71 -1.22 -2.66 -7.83
N ARG A 72 -1.65 -3.82 -7.35
CA ARG A 72 -2.94 -3.99 -6.68
C ARG A 72 -2.72 -4.26 -5.20
N TRP A 73 -3.68 -3.87 -4.40
CA TRP A 73 -3.72 -4.22 -3.00
C TRP A 73 -5.03 -4.91 -2.67
N ALA A 74 -4.98 -5.79 -1.68
CA ALA A 74 -6.15 -6.46 -1.18
C ALA A 74 -6.04 -6.62 0.34
N GLN A 75 -7.17 -6.48 1.01
CA GLN A 75 -7.29 -6.86 2.40
C GLN A 75 -7.42 -8.39 2.49
N VAL A 76 -6.42 -9.05 3.09
CA VAL A 76 -6.37 -10.51 3.21
C VAL A 76 -7.07 -10.99 4.48
N SER A 77 -7.09 -10.18 5.53
CA SER A 77 -7.81 -10.45 6.78
C SER A 77 -8.23 -9.14 7.45
N ALA A 78 -8.91 -9.22 8.61
CA ALA A 78 -9.37 -8.04 9.36
C ALA A 78 -8.26 -7.01 9.67
N ASN A 79 -7.00 -7.44 9.72
CA ASN A 79 -5.86 -6.58 10.05
C ASN A 79 -4.65 -6.78 9.12
N LEU A 80 -4.81 -7.40 7.95
CA LEU A 80 -3.72 -7.68 7.01
C LEU A 80 -4.05 -7.15 5.62
N VAL A 81 -3.16 -6.31 5.08
CA VAL A 81 -3.17 -5.83 3.69
C VAL A 81 -2.00 -6.47 2.96
N ARG A 82 -2.23 -6.93 1.73
CA ARG A 82 -1.19 -7.43 0.83
C ARG A 82 -1.10 -6.54 -0.40
N LEU A 83 0.10 -6.06 -0.69
CA LEU A 83 0.44 -5.36 -1.92
C LEU A 83 1.03 -6.36 -2.92
N THR A 84 0.48 -6.39 -4.13
CA THR A 84 0.97 -7.20 -5.25
C THR A 84 1.49 -6.25 -6.33
N ARG A 85 2.81 -6.20 -6.49
CA ARG A 85 3.49 -5.41 -7.52
C ARG A 85 3.16 -5.95 -8.92
N ARG A 86 3.14 -5.07 -9.93
CA ARG A 86 3.08 -5.52 -11.33
C ARG A 86 4.39 -6.15 -11.82
N SER A 87 5.52 -5.72 -11.25
CA SER A 87 6.84 -6.30 -11.52
C SER A 87 6.97 -7.67 -10.86
N ALA A 88 7.92 -8.49 -11.31
CA ALA A 88 8.20 -9.83 -10.76
C ALA A 88 8.73 -9.86 -9.30
N ALA A 89 8.67 -8.74 -8.59
CA ALA A 89 9.01 -8.68 -7.17
C ALA A 89 7.90 -9.34 -6.34
N GLY A 90 8.29 -9.99 -5.24
CA GLY A 90 7.34 -10.63 -4.32
C GLY A 90 6.31 -9.67 -3.71
N PRO A 91 5.20 -10.21 -3.18
CA PRO A 91 4.21 -9.39 -2.49
C PRO A 91 4.83 -8.73 -1.24
N THR A 92 4.22 -7.64 -0.80
CA THR A 92 4.58 -6.98 0.46
C THR A 92 3.36 -6.93 1.36
N ASP A 93 3.50 -7.44 2.57
CA ASP A 93 2.42 -7.47 3.54
C ASP A 93 2.54 -6.35 4.56
N TYR A 94 1.39 -5.82 4.94
CA TYR A 94 1.27 -4.78 5.94
C TYR A 94 0.19 -5.17 6.94
N ARG A 95 0.53 -5.08 8.22
CA ARG A 95 -0.43 -5.19 9.30
C ARG A 95 -1.07 -3.84 9.58
N MET A 96 -2.39 -3.82 9.61
CA MET A 96 -3.15 -2.62 9.92
C MET A 96 -3.02 -2.28 11.40
N ARG A 97 -2.78 -1.01 11.67
CA ARG A 97 -2.76 -0.39 13.00
C ARG A 97 -3.70 0.83 12.97
N PRO A 98 -4.15 1.35 14.13
CA PRO A 98 -4.92 2.59 14.16
C PRO A 98 -4.14 3.73 13.48
N ARG A 99 -4.67 4.23 12.36
CA ARG A 99 -4.05 5.29 11.52
C ARG A 99 -2.62 4.98 11.06
N ALA A 100 -2.26 3.70 10.90
CA ALA A 100 -0.93 3.31 10.43
C ALA A 100 -0.92 1.92 9.79
N LEU A 101 0.15 1.63 9.04
CA LEU A 101 0.44 0.32 8.46
C LEU A 101 1.84 -0.09 8.89
N GLN A 102 1.99 -1.28 9.48
CA GLN A 102 3.29 -1.84 9.82
C GLN A 102 3.70 -2.86 8.75
N GLN A 103 4.83 -2.65 8.10
CA GLN A 103 5.35 -3.61 7.13
C GLN A 103 5.74 -4.91 7.86
N LEU A 104 5.38 -6.04 7.26
CA LEU A 104 5.79 -7.37 7.70
C LEU A 104 7.05 -7.82 6.97
N ASP A 105 7.71 -8.86 7.48
CA ASP A 105 8.85 -9.47 6.80
C ASP A 105 8.43 -10.28 5.56
N LEU A 106 9.40 -10.92 4.90
CA LEU A 106 9.18 -11.71 3.68
C LEU A 106 8.37 -12.99 3.93
N ASP A 107 8.35 -13.49 5.16
CA ASP A 107 7.57 -14.65 5.59
C ASP A 107 6.17 -14.24 6.07
N GLY A 108 5.85 -12.94 6.05
CA GLY A 108 4.59 -12.38 6.53
C GLY A 108 4.49 -12.32 8.05
N GLN A 109 5.62 -12.37 8.76
CA GLN A 109 5.67 -12.23 10.21
C GLN A 109 5.87 -10.77 10.63
N GLU A 110 5.42 -10.46 11.84
CA GLU A 110 5.63 -9.14 12.44
C GLU A 110 7.13 -8.92 12.67
N ILE A 111 7.66 -7.81 12.18
CA ILE A 111 9.03 -7.40 12.49
C ILE A 111 9.04 -7.03 13.99
N THR A 112 9.77 -7.82 14.79
CA THR A 112 9.90 -7.65 16.24
C THR A 112 11.25 -7.04 16.63
N GLY A 113 11.38 -6.61 17.90
CA GLY A 113 12.60 -6.00 18.45
C GLY A 113 12.68 -4.49 18.23
N ASP A 114 13.85 -3.90 18.45
CA ASP A 114 14.07 -2.44 18.39
C ASP A 114 13.77 -1.79 17.04
N LEU A 115 13.66 -2.60 15.97
CA LEU A 115 13.34 -2.13 14.64
C LEU A 115 11.83 -2.12 14.34
N ALA A 116 11.00 -2.80 15.14
CA ALA A 116 9.58 -2.99 14.88
C ALA A 116 8.83 -1.69 14.58
N GLU A 117 9.05 -0.68 15.42
CA GLU A 117 8.43 0.64 15.30
C GLU A 117 8.95 1.45 14.11
N ARG A 118 10.16 1.11 13.61
CA ARG A 118 10.76 1.77 12.45
C ARG A 118 10.18 1.27 11.13
N TYR A 119 9.43 0.17 11.13
CA TYR A 119 8.74 -0.36 9.95
C TYR A 119 7.27 0.07 9.86
N VAL A 120 6.91 1.22 10.45
CA VAL A 120 5.55 1.74 10.49
C VAL A 120 5.40 2.94 9.55
N LEU A 121 4.39 2.89 8.69
CA LEU A 121 3.93 4.00 7.86
C LEU A 121 2.70 4.63 8.52
N ALA A 122 2.82 5.89 8.93
CA ALA A 122 1.72 6.65 9.52
C ALA A 122 0.76 7.15 8.44
N GLN A 123 -0.54 7.11 8.70
CA GLN A 123 -1.54 7.68 7.80
C GLN A 123 -1.48 9.21 7.89
N VAL A 124 -1.18 9.85 6.76
CA VAL A 124 -1.11 11.32 6.64
C VAL A 124 -2.31 11.90 5.90
N GLY A 125 -3.05 11.06 5.17
CA GLY A 125 -4.29 11.45 4.48
C GLY A 125 -5.22 10.26 4.28
N SER A 126 -6.51 10.54 4.14
CA SER A 126 -7.54 9.58 3.74
C SER A 126 -8.24 10.09 2.48
N PHE A 127 -8.73 9.18 1.64
CA PHE A 127 -9.53 9.51 0.46
C PHE A 127 -11.03 9.56 0.78
#